data_AF-A0AAW2TL73-F1
#
_entry.id   AF-A0AAW2TL73-F1
#
_cell.length_a   1.000
_cell.length_b   1.000
_cell.length_c   1.000
_cell.angle_alpha   90.00
_cell.angle_beta   90.00
_cell.angle_gamma   90.00
#
_symmetry.space_group_name_H-M   'P 1'
#
loop_
_entity.id
_entity.type
_entity.pdbx_description
1 polymer ?
#
loop_
_entity_poly.entity_id
_entity_poly.type
_entity_poly.pdbx_seq_one_letter_code
_entity_poly.pdbx_strand_id
1 'polypeptide(L)'
;MLVKSKETGDHVVDLEETFSVLREYRLKLNPAKYTFGVRGDRFLGFMVTQRGIKANPLKIKAILDMKAPTNVNEVQRLTGRIATLSRFISKAAEKSLSFFKVLRKAKTFEWDAPCEQAFEELKSYLAGLPYW
;
A
#
# COMPACT_ATOMS: atom_id res chain seq x y z
N MET A 1 -3.24 5.86 16.09
CA MET A 1 -1.95 6.25 16.69
C MET A 1 -0.98 5.08 16.53
N LEU A 2 0.29 5.35 16.25
CA LEU A 2 1.36 4.33 16.20
C LEU A 2 2.42 4.73 17.22
N VAL A 3 2.73 3.84 18.16
CA VAL A 3 3.80 4.00 19.14
C VAL A 3 4.90 3.03 18.78
N LYS A 4 6.15 3.50 18.68
CA LYS A 4 7.32 2.68 18.37
C LYS A 4 8.45 3.08 19.29
N SER A 5 9.22 2.09 19.71
CA SER A 5 10.35 2.27 20.62
C SER A 5 11.61 1.75 19.95
N LYS A 6 12.76 2.32 20.29
CA LYS A 6 14.04 1.87 19.74
C LYS A 6 14.41 0.51 20.30
N GLU A 7 14.20 0.31 21.60
CA GLU A 7 14.45 -0.92 22.32
C GLU A 7 13.15 -1.50 22.87
N THR A 8 13.10 -2.82 23.04
CA THR A 8 11.90 -3.49 23.55
C THR A 8 11.62 -3.13 25.01
N GLY A 9 12.66 -2.87 25.81
CA GLY A 9 12.53 -2.48 27.22
C GLY A 9 11.83 -1.13 27.41
N ASP A 10 12.02 -0.20 26.48
CA ASP A 10 11.45 1.15 26.55
C ASP A 10 9.96 1.18 26.19
N HIS A 11 9.44 0.15 25.52
CA HIS A 11 8.10 0.22 24.93
C HIS A 11 6.97 0.35 25.96
N VAL A 12 7.16 -0.20 27.15
CA VAL A 12 6.20 -0.03 28.25
C VAL A 12 6.18 1.42 28.73
N VAL A 13 7.35 2.06 28.85
CA VAL A 13 7.50 3.45 29.28
C VAL A 13 6.86 4.39 28.25
N ASP A 14 7.16 4.20 26.97
CA ASP A 14 6.59 5.00 25.88
C ASP A 14 5.05 4.88 25.82
N LEU A 15 4.51 3.68 26.07
CA LEU A 15 3.07 3.47 26.14
C LEU A 15 2.44 4.14 27.36
N GLU A 16 3.11 4.12 28.51
CA GLU A 16 2.65 4.76 29.73
C GLU A 16 2.58 6.29 29.58
N GLU A 17 3.61 6.90 28.99
CA GLU A 17 3.64 8.33 28.66
C GLU A 17 2.50 8.67 27.68
N THR A 18 2.38 7.91 26.59
CA THR A 18 1.34 8.09 25.58
C THR A 18 -0.06 8.02 26.20
N PHE A 19 -0.33 7.02 27.04
CA PHE A 19 -1.63 6.87 27.70
C PHE A 19 -1.90 7.97 28.73
N SER A 20 -0.86 8.50 29.38
CA SER A 20 -1.01 9.61 30.31
C SER A 20 -1.47 10.89 29.60
N VAL A 21 -0.86 11.20 28.45
CA VAL A 21 -1.30 12.31 27.57
C VAL A 21 -2.73 12.09 27.08
N LEU A 22 -3.08 10.89 26.62
CA LEU A 22 -4.45 10.61 26.17
C LEU A 22 -5.48 10.81 27.30
N ARG A 23 -5.16 10.42 28.53
CA ARG A 23 -6.02 10.62 29.71
C ARG A 23 -6.16 12.10 30.05
N GLU A 24 -5.06 12.86 30.03
CA GLU A 24 -5.07 14.30 30.28
C GLU A 24 -6.04 15.03 29.35
N TYR A 25 -5.96 14.74 28.05
CA TYR A 25 -6.84 15.33 27.04
C TYR A 25 -8.19 14.61 26.89
N ARG A 26 -8.52 13.66 27.78
CA ARG A 26 -9.77 12.88 27.79
C ARG A 26 -10.07 12.16 26.46
N LEU A 27 -9.03 11.80 25.72
CA LEU A 27 -9.13 11.03 24.48
C LEU A 27 -9.36 9.55 24.82
N LYS A 28 -10.45 8.99 24.29
CA LYS A 28 -10.81 7.58 24.48
C LYS A 28 -10.37 6.75 23.28
N LEU A 29 -9.71 5.63 23.56
CA LEU A 29 -9.37 4.64 22.55
C LEU A 29 -10.49 3.60 22.44
N ASN A 30 -10.64 2.99 21.26
CA ASN A 30 -11.54 1.86 21.05
C ASN A 30 -10.73 0.55 21.19
N PRO A 31 -10.91 -0.24 22.27
CA PRO A 31 -10.11 -1.44 22.51
C PRO A 31 -10.16 -2.47 21.37
N ALA A 32 -11.27 -2.55 20.64
CA ALA A 32 -11.44 -3.50 19.53
C ALA A 32 -10.62 -3.14 18.27
N LYS A 33 -10.02 -1.94 18.21
CA LYS A 33 -9.27 -1.44 17.05
C LYS A 33 -7.77 -1.30 17.30
N TYR A 34 -7.28 -1.68 18.47
CA TYR A 34 -5.87 -1.56 18.85
C TYR A 34 -5.23 -2.94 19.01
N THR A 35 -4.01 -3.05 18.47
CA THR A 35 -3.16 -4.23 18.60
C THR A 35 -1.90 -3.83 19.36
N PHE A 36 -1.46 -4.64 20.31
CA PHE A 36 -0.25 -4.42 21.10
C PHE A 36 0.75 -5.56 20.91
N GLY A 37 2.05 -5.27 21.09
CA GLY A 37 3.10 -6.31 21.11
C GLY A 37 3.33 -7.04 19.79
N VAL A 38 2.87 -6.49 18.66
CA VAL A 38 3.03 -7.11 17.34
C VAL A 38 4.36 -6.72 16.69
N ARG A 39 5.04 -7.70 16.07
CA ARG A 39 6.30 -7.48 15.33
C ARG A 39 6.09 -6.72 14.01
N GLY A 40 4.85 -6.67 13.53
CA GLY A 40 4.42 -5.82 12.45
C GLY A 40 2.93 -5.97 12.16
N ASP A 41 2.30 -4.88 11.75
CA ASP A 41 0.87 -4.85 11.47
C ASP A 41 0.53 -3.77 10.41
N ARG A 42 -0.70 -3.76 9.94
CA ARG A 42 -1.20 -2.81 8.96
C ARG A 42 -1.49 -1.46 9.64
N PHE A 43 -0.82 -0.41 9.18
CA PHE A 43 -1.08 0.96 9.61
C PHE A 43 -1.22 1.89 8.40
N LEU A 44 -2.32 2.63 8.33
CA LEU A 44 -2.64 3.57 7.23
C LEU A 44 -2.47 2.95 5.83
N GLY A 45 -2.81 1.67 5.68
CA GLY A 45 -2.73 0.95 4.41
C GLY A 45 -1.32 0.48 4.01
N PHE A 46 -0.33 0.58 4.89
CA PHE A 46 1.01 0.01 4.76
C PHE A 46 1.22 -1.10 5.78
N MET A 47 2.22 -1.95 5.55
CA MET A 47 2.71 -2.87 6.58
C MET A 47 3.86 -2.20 7.31
N VAL A 48 3.74 -2.03 8.62
CA VAL A 48 4.82 -1.51 9.47
C VAL A 48 5.45 -2.70 10.18
N THR A 49 6.75 -2.88 10.04
CA THR A 49 7.52 -3.98 10.64
C THR A 49 8.72 -3.43 11.38
N GLN A 50 9.39 -4.25 12.19
CA GLN A 50 10.68 -3.90 12.79
C GLN A 50 11.73 -3.46 11.75
N ARG A 51 11.68 -4.02 10.53
CA ARG A 51 12.61 -3.69 9.43
C ARG A 51 12.20 -2.44 8.63
N GLY A 52 11.09 -1.80 8.98
CA GLY A 52 10.58 -0.60 8.32
C GLY A 52 9.21 -0.79 7.65
N ILE A 53 8.89 0.13 6.74
CA ILE A 53 7.60 0.17 6.04
C ILE A 53 7.67 -0.69 4.78
N LYS A 54 6.71 -1.59 4.62
CA LYS A 54 6.61 -2.55 3.52
C LYS A 54 5.31 -2.38 2.76
N ALA A 55 5.31 -2.89 1.53
CA ALA A 55 4.11 -2.94 0.70
C ALA A 55 3.05 -3.83 1.34
N ASN A 56 1.78 -3.46 1.19
CA ASN A 56 0.69 -4.24 1.73
C ASN A 56 0.39 -5.43 0.79
N PRO A 57 0.51 -6.69 1.27
CA PRO A 57 0.25 -7.87 0.44
C PRO A 57 -1.15 -7.88 -0.16
N LEU A 58 -2.17 -7.34 0.53
CA LEU A 58 -3.52 -7.26 -0.04
C LEU A 58 -3.62 -6.30 -1.23
N LYS A 59 -2.85 -5.19 -1.20
CA LYS A 59 -2.82 -4.25 -2.33
C LYS A 59 -2.09 -4.85 -3.53
N ILE A 60 -1.00 -5.58 -3.27
CA ILE A 60 -0.28 -6.33 -4.31
C ILE A 60 -1.20 -7.39 -4.91
N LYS A 61 -1.79 -8.25 -4.07
CA LYS A 61 -2.71 -9.30 -4.49
C LYS A 61 -3.88 -8.77 -5.32
N ALA A 62 -4.44 -7.62 -4.94
CA ALA A 62 -5.50 -6.99 -5.72
C ALA A 62 -5.09 -6.65 -7.17
N ILE A 63 -3.81 -6.34 -7.43
CA ILE A 63 -3.29 -6.13 -8.80
C ILE A 63 -2.98 -7.47 -9.48
N LEU A 64 -2.38 -8.43 -8.77
CA LEU A 64 -2.07 -9.76 -9.31
C LEU A 64 -3.32 -10.51 -9.76
N ASP A 65 -4.39 -10.46 -8.96
CA ASP A 65 -5.67 -11.11 -9.25
C ASP A 65 -6.52 -10.32 -10.27
N MET A 66 -6.06 -9.15 -10.72
CA MET A 66 -6.80 -8.31 -11.66
C MET A 66 -6.67 -8.87 -13.09
N LYS A 67 -7.81 -8.98 -13.78
CA LYS A 67 -7.85 -9.22 -15.23
C LYS A 67 -7.44 -7.95 -15.98
N ALA A 68 -7.03 -8.11 -17.24
CA ALA A 68 -6.74 -6.97 -18.11
C ALA A 68 -7.95 -5.99 -18.11
N PRO A 69 -7.72 -4.68 -17.90
CA PRO A 69 -8.78 -3.68 -17.95
C PRO A 69 -9.50 -3.69 -19.30
N THR A 70 -10.84 -3.64 -19.24
CA THR A 70 -11.71 -3.66 -20.44
C THR A 70 -12.39 -2.32 -20.71
N ASN A 71 -12.20 -1.34 -19.83
CA ASN A 71 -12.76 -0.01 -19.96
C ASN A 71 -11.93 1.03 -19.21
N VAL A 72 -12.16 2.32 -19.49
CA VAL A 72 -11.44 3.45 -18.88
C VAL A 72 -11.54 3.45 -17.35
N ASN A 73 -12.69 3.07 -16.78
CA ASN A 73 -12.88 3.04 -15.33
C ASN A 73 -12.00 1.97 -14.67
N GLU A 74 -11.81 0.82 -15.31
CA GLU A 74 -10.89 -0.21 -14.83
C GLU A 74 -9.43 0.23 -14.93
N VAL A 75 -9.05 0.98 -15.97
CA VAL A 75 -7.72 1.58 -16.06
C VAL A 75 -7.50 2.61 -14.95
N GLN A 76 -8.50 3.44 -14.64
CA GLN A 76 -8.44 4.36 -13.50
C GLN A 76 -8.30 3.62 -12.16
N ARG A 77 -9.00 2.50 -11.98
CA ARG A 77 -8.84 1.64 -10.79
C ARG A 77 -7.43 1.06 -10.72
N LEU A 78 -6.86 0.61 -11.84
CA LEU A 78 -5.49 0.11 -11.90
C LEU A 78 -4.49 1.20 -11.53
N THR A 79 -4.57 2.39 -12.14
CA THR A 79 -3.66 3.51 -11.84
C THR A 79 -3.79 3.99 -10.39
N GLY A 80 -5.01 3.99 -9.84
CA GLY A 80 -5.25 4.25 -8.42
C GLY A 80 -4.56 3.23 -7.51
N ARG A 81 -4.65 1.93 -7.83
CA ARG A 81 -3.95 0.86 -7.08
C ARG A 81 -2.43 1.02 -7.17
N ILE A 82 -1.90 1.30 -8.37
CA ILE A 82 -0.46 1.57 -8.59
C ILE A 82 -0.01 2.76 -7.75
N ALA A 83 -0.77 3.86 -7.72
CA ALA A 83 -0.43 5.05 -6.95
C ALA A 83 -0.23 4.74 -5.46
N THR A 84 -1.06 3.85 -4.89
CA THR A 84 -0.90 3.43 -3.49
C THR A 84 0.35 2.58 -3.21
N LEU A 85 0.95 2.00 -4.25
CA LEU A 85 2.17 1.18 -4.20
C LEU A 85 3.39 1.89 -4.81
N SER A 86 3.23 3.10 -5.35
CA SER A 86 4.26 3.86 -6.08
C SER A 86 5.62 3.90 -5.40
N ARG A 87 5.66 4.06 -4.07
CA ARG A 87 6.90 4.07 -3.28
C ARG A 87 7.71 2.76 -3.32
N PHE A 88 7.07 1.65 -3.70
CA PHE A 88 7.66 0.31 -3.78
C PHE A 88 7.90 -0.15 -5.22
N ILE A 89 7.46 0.63 -6.20
CA ILE A 89 7.60 0.30 -7.62
C ILE A 89 8.68 1.21 -8.19
N SER A 90 9.85 0.64 -8.47
CA SER A 90 10.91 1.38 -9.14
C SER A 90 10.42 1.92 -10.47
N LYS A 91 10.63 3.22 -10.71
CA LYS A 91 10.19 3.93 -11.92
C LYS A 91 8.69 3.75 -12.21
N ALA A 92 7.85 3.81 -11.16
CA ALA A 92 6.40 3.62 -11.25
C ALA A 92 5.72 4.44 -12.35
N ALA A 93 6.17 5.69 -12.54
CA ALA A 93 5.66 6.58 -13.57
C ALA A 93 5.96 6.03 -14.98
N GLU A 94 7.21 5.64 -15.25
CA GLU A 94 7.63 5.04 -16.53
C GLU A 94 6.83 3.76 -16.83
N LYS A 95 6.69 2.88 -15.82
CA LYS A 95 5.91 1.64 -15.92
C LYS A 95 4.41 1.85 -16.11
N SER A 96 3.90 3.04 -15.82
CA SER A 96 2.48 3.38 -15.98
C SER A 96 2.18 4.21 -17.23
N LEU A 97 3.19 4.54 -18.05
CA LEU A 97 3.03 5.40 -19.22
C LEU A 97 1.98 4.88 -20.21
N SER A 98 1.98 3.57 -20.48
CA SER A 98 1.00 2.94 -21.38
C SER A 98 -0.44 3.16 -20.88
N PHE A 99 -0.68 3.01 -19.58
CA PHE A 99 -2.01 3.23 -18.99
C PHE A 99 -2.46 4.69 -19.07
N PHE A 100 -1.53 5.64 -18.87
CA PHE A 100 -1.86 7.06 -19.01
C PHE A 100 -2.23 7.46 -20.45
N LYS A 101 -1.66 6.79 -21.47
CA LYS A 101 -2.06 7.01 -22.87
C LYS A 101 -3.50 6.60 -23.11
N VAL A 102 -3.93 5.46 -22.57
CA VAL A 102 -5.33 4.99 -22.65
C VAL A 102 -6.28 5.99 -21.97
N LEU A 103 -5.90 6.49 -20.78
CA LEU A 103 -6.70 7.49 -20.06
C LEU A 103 -6.81 8.83 -20.81
N ARG A 104 -5.76 9.27 -21.53
CA ARG A 104 -5.81 10.47 -22.37
C ARG A 104 -6.72 10.31 -23.59
N LYS A 105 -6.83 9.10 -24.14
CA LYS A 105 -7.70 8.76 -25.27
C LYS A 105 -9.04 8.18 -24.82
N ALA A 106 -9.61 8.66 -23.70
CA ALA A 106 -10.80 8.06 -23.08
C ALA A 106 -12.03 7.89 -24.01
N LYS A 107 -12.14 8.66 -25.10
CA LYS A 107 -13.22 8.53 -26.09
C LYS A 107 -13.08 7.31 -27.01
N THR A 108 -11.87 6.79 -27.18
CA THR A 108 -11.53 5.61 -28.00
C THR A 108 -10.72 4.66 -27.13
N PHE A 109 -11.39 4.02 -26.18
CA PHE A 109 -10.74 3.05 -25.31
C PHE A 109 -10.16 1.92 -26.18
N GLU A 110 -8.84 1.76 -26.08
CA GLU A 110 -8.11 0.70 -26.76
C GLU A 110 -7.08 0.17 -25.77
N TRP A 111 -7.19 -1.12 -25.44
CA TRP A 111 -6.19 -1.82 -24.66
C TRP A 111 -5.30 -2.59 -25.64
N ASP A 112 -4.19 -1.95 -26.02
CA ASP A 112 -3.28 -2.44 -27.04
C ASP A 112 -2.23 -3.40 -26.47
N ALA A 113 -1.46 -4.06 -27.35
CA ALA A 113 -0.39 -4.97 -26.96
C ALA A 113 0.65 -4.31 -26.01
N PRO A 114 1.08 -3.04 -26.22
CA PRO A 114 1.91 -2.33 -25.25
C PRO A 114 1.29 -2.17 -23.85
N CYS A 115 -0.02 -1.98 -23.74
CA CYS A 115 -0.71 -1.94 -22.44
C CYS A 115 -0.73 -3.30 -21.76
N GLU A 116 -1.05 -4.36 -22.51
CA GLU A 116 -1.06 -5.73 -21.98
C GLU A 116 0.34 -6.13 -21.49
N GLN A 117 1.37 -5.88 -22.30
CA GLN A 117 2.75 -6.15 -21.92
C GLN A 117 3.15 -5.38 -20.64
N ALA A 118 2.86 -4.07 -20.58
CA ALA A 118 3.17 -3.27 -19.40
C ALA A 118 2.43 -3.76 -18.14
N PHE A 119 1.21 -4.27 -18.30
CA PHE A 119 0.42 -4.82 -17.20
C PHE A 119 0.98 -6.14 -16.68
N GLU A 120 1.37 -7.06 -17.56
CA GLU A 120 1.97 -8.32 -17.16
C GLU A 120 3.39 -8.13 -16.58
N GLU A 121 4.18 -7.20 -17.12
CA GLU A 121 5.47 -6.81 -16.53
C GLU A 121 5.29 -6.22 -15.12
N LEU A 122 4.26 -5.39 -14.90
CA LEU A 122 3.92 -4.86 -13.60
C LEU A 122 3.55 -5.98 -12.63
N LYS A 123 2.71 -6.94 -13.05
CA LYS A 123 2.35 -8.10 -12.21
C LYS A 123 3.58 -8.93 -11.85
N SER A 124 4.42 -9.26 -12.82
CA SER A 124 5.66 -10.01 -12.59
C SER A 124 6.58 -9.28 -11.61
N TYR A 125 6.73 -7.96 -11.76
CA TYR A 125 7.52 -7.15 -10.84
C TYR A 125 6.97 -7.19 -9.41
N LEU A 126 5.65 -7.03 -9.26
CA LEU A 126 4.98 -7.05 -7.96
C LEU A 126 5.02 -8.43 -7.29
N ALA A 127 4.95 -9.50 -8.08
CA ALA A 127 5.08 -10.87 -7.59
C ALA A 127 6.49 -11.16 -7.05
N GLY A 128 7.51 -10.55 -7.66
CA GLY A 128 8.92 -10.68 -7.25
C GLY A 128 9.35 -9.73 -6.13
N LEU A 129 8.48 -8.84 -5.64
CA LEU A 129 8.81 -8.02 -4.48
C LEU A 129 9.07 -8.93 -3.27
N PRO A 130 10.14 -8.69 -2.50
CA PRO A 130 10.38 -9.47 -1.30
C PRO A 130 9.21 -9.27 -0.33
N TYR A 131 8.49 -10.36 -0.07
CA TYR A 131 7.71 -10.48 1.14
C TYR A 131 8.70 -10.45 2.33
N TRP A 132 8.25 -10.17 3.56
CA TRP A 132 9.04 -10.08 4.81
C TRP A 132 9.82 -8.75 5.06
#